data_AF-A0A661TLY6-F1
#
_entry.id   AF-A0A661TLY6-F1
#
_cell.length_a   1.000
_cell.length_b   1.000
_cell.length_c   1.000
_cell.angle_alpha   90.00
_cell.angle_beta   90.00
_cell.angle_gamma   90.00
#
_symmetry.space_group_name_H-M   'P 1'
#
loop_
_entity.id
_entity.type
_entity.pdbx_description
1 polymer ?
#
loop_
_entity_poly.entity_id
_entity_poly.type
_entity_poly.pdbx_seq_one_letter_code
_entity_poly.pdbx_strand_id
1 'polypeptide(L)'
;ENFGLILFIVLGFSGLGITFFYNFLANSGGWFGDAAVIGVNSGDMNTGGVIPLMNIAVGLEVLSAFGVIVLTMASGAEFTKKKERS
;
A
#
# COMPACT_ATOMS: atom_id res chain seq x y z
N GLU A 1 -5.51 8.22 8.85
CA GLU A 1 -5.97 7.98 7.47
C GLU A 1 -5.05 8.68 6.46
N ASN A 2 -3.73 8.44 6.54
CA ASN A 2 -2.73 9.07 5.64
C ASN A 2 -1.36 8.38 5.69
N PHE A 3 -1.11 7.48 6.64
CA PHE A 3 0.21 6.87 6.82
C PHE A 3 0.61 6.01 5.61
N GLY A 4 -0.32 5.25 5.04
CA GLY A 4 -0.06 4.42 3.86
C GLY A 4 0.27 5.28 2.65
N LEU A 5 -0.48 6.36 2.45
CA LEU A 5 -0.24 7.33 1.38
C LEU A 5 1.10 8.06 1.53
N ILE A 6 1.46 8.50 2.75
CA ILE A 6 2.75 9.13 3.02
C ILE A 6 3.89 8.16 2.71
N LEU A 7 3.78 6.91 3.15
CA LEU A 7 4.79 5.88 2.89
C LEU A 7 4.94 5.61 1.38
N PHE A 8 3.82 5.54 0.65
CA PHE A 8 3.81 5.38 -0.80
C PHE A 8 4.51 6.54 -1.52
N ILE A 9 4.23 7.79 -1.12
CA ILE A 9 4.88 8.97 -1.68
C ILE A 9 6.37 8.95 -1.36
N VAL A 10 6.77 8.73 -0.11
CA VAL A 10 8.18 8.72 0.30
C VAL A 10 8.97 7.67 -0.50
N LEU A 11 8.40 6.48 -0.70
CA LEU A 11 9.01 5.43 -1.53
C LEU A 11 9.11 5.81 -3.01
N GLY A 12 8.18 6.59 -3.54
CA GLY A 12 8.27 7.12 -4.89
C GLY A 12 9.35 8.21 -5.04
N PHE A 13 9.45 9.08 -4.04
CA PHE A 13 10.41 10.18 -4.02
C PHE A 13 11.84 9.73 -3.72
N SER A 14 12.05 8.62 -3.00
CA SER A 14 13.39 8.06 -2.78
C SER A 14 14.07 7.59 -4.07
N GLY A 15 13.31 7.42 -5.16
CA GLY A 15 13.85 7.13 -6.49
C GLY A 15 14.41 8.34 -7.26
N LEU A 16 14.17 9.58 -6.81
CA LEU A 16 14.47 10.81 -7.57
C LEU A 16 15.95 11.05 -7.90
N GLY A 17 16.88 10.24 -7.38
CA GLY A 17 18.26 10.21 -7.86
C GLY A 17 18.41 9.74 -9.31
N ILE A 18 17.43 9.00 -9.84
CA ILE A 18 17.41 8.50 -11.22
C ILE A 18 16.09 8.88 -11.91
N THR A 19 14.96 8.40 -11.39
CA THR A 19 13.60 8.71 -11.88
C THR A 19 12.60 8.57 -10.74
N PHE A 20 11.47 9.28 -10.81
CA PHE A 20 10.34 8.99 -9.91
C PHE A 20 9.96 7.50 -9.98
N PHE A 21 9.71 6.86 -8.83
CA PHE A 21 9.53 5.41 -8.70
C PHE A 21 10.68 4.55 -9.24
N TYR A 22 11.92 5.05 -9.24
CA TYR A 22 13.07 4.20 -9.54
C TYR A 22 13.14 3.03 -8.54
N ASN A 23 13.16 1.80 -9.06
CA ASN A 23 13.20 0.59 -8.25
C ASN A 23 14.61 0.33 -7.71
N PHE A 24 15.07 1.21 -6.81
CA PHE A 24 16.42 1.21 -6.27
C PHE A 24 16.74 0.00 -5.39
N LEU A 25 15.71 -0.68 -4.85
CA LEU A 25 15.90 -1.92 -4.10
C LEU A 25 16.13 -3.12 -5.02
N ALA A 26 15.61 -3.11 -6.25
CA ALA A 26 15.82 -4.24 -7.15
C ALA A 26 17.31 -4.44 -7.45
N ASN A 27 17.76 -5.69 -7.42
CA ASN A 27 19.15 -6.07 -7.64
C ASN A 27 20.17 -5.50 -6.62
N SER A 28 19.70 -5.05 -5.44
CA SER A 28 20.55 -4.56 -4.35
C SER A 28 21.09 -5.68 -3.44
N GLY A 29 20.64 -6.94 -3.60
CA GLY A 29 21.05 -8.10 -2.80
C GLY A 29 20.51 -8.14 -1.36
N GLY A 30 19.66 -7.19 -0.98
CA GLY A 30 19.04 -7.09 0.35
C GLY A 30 17.60 -7.62 0.41
N TRP A 31 16.83 -7.14 1.39
CA TRP A 31 15.40 -7.44 1.49
C TRP A 31 14.65 -6.83 0.31
N PHE A 32 13.91 -7.67 -0.41
CA PHE A 32 13.30 -7.38 -1.71
C PHE A 32 14.30 -7.03 -2.82
N GLY A 33 15.60 -7.32 -2.65
CA GLY A 33 16.64 -6.91 -3.58
C GLY A 33 17.25 -8.02 -4.43
N ASP A 34 16.63 -9.19 -4.48
CA ASP A 34 17.15 -10.29 -5.30
C ASP A 34 17.08 -9.96 -6.80
N ALA A 35 18.02 -10.51 -7.56
CA ALA A 35 18.07 -10.31 -9.00
C ALA A 35 16.95 -11.13 -9.66
N ALA A 36 16.00 -10.46 -10.32
CA ALA A 36 15.01 -11.18 -11.12
C ALA A 36 15.71 -11.99 -12.23
N VAL A 37 15.44 -13.29 -12.27
CA VAL A 37 15.91 -14.15 -13.36
C VAL A 37 15.34 -13.62 -14.68
N ILE A 38 16.20 -13.48 -15.69
CA ILE A 38 15.78 -13.11 -17.04
C ILE A 38 14.99 -14.29 -17.63
N GLY A 39 13.66 -14.20 -17.64
CA GLY A 39 12.76 -15.25 -18.11
C GLY A 39 11.54 -15.42 -17.22
N VAL A 40 10.93 -16.60 -17.25
CA VAL A 40 9.82 -16.94 -16.33
C VAL A 40 10.39 -17.00 -14.91
N ASN A 41 10.11 -15.96 -14.13
CA ASN A 41 10.33 -15.99 -12.70
C ASN A 41 9.24 -16.86 -12.05
N SER A 42 9.61 -17.75 -11.13
CA SER A 42 8.67 -18.59 -10.37
C SER A 42 7.75 -17.79 -9.43
N GLY A 43 7.79 -16.46 -9.48
CA GLY A 43 6.98 -15.57 -8.66
C GLY A 43 7.64 -15.25 -7.32
N ASP A 44 8.97 -15.10 -7.30
CA ASP A 44 9.68 -14.76 -6.07
C ASP A 44 9.41 -13.30 -5.67
N MET A 45 8.76 -13.13 -4.53
CA MET A 45 8.49 -11.81 -3.94
C MET A 45 9.75 -11.01 -3.63
N ASN A 46 10.88 -11.66 -3.36
CA ASN A 46 12.13 -11.01 -3.01
C ASN A 46 12.80 -10.34 -4.22
N THR A 47 12.30 -10.57 -5.43
CA THR A 47 12.75 -9.88 -6.66
C THR A 47 11.98 -8.58 -6.93
N GLY A 48 10.96 -8.28 -6.11
CA GLY A 48 10.02 -7.19 -6.34
C GLY A 48 10.57 -5.78 -6.06
N GLY A 49 11.69 -5.64 -5.35
CA GLY A 49 12.27 -4.33 -5.04
C GLY A 49 11.37 -3.47 -4.15
N VAL A 50 11.10 -2.25 -4.59
CA VAL A 50 10.21 -1.31 -3.89
C VAL A 50 8.72 -1.63 -4.10
N ILE A 51 8.37 -2.47 -5.08
CA ILE A 51 6.98 -2.75 -5.46
C ILE A 51 6.16 -3.41 -4.33
N PRO A 52 6.66 -4.46 -3.64
CA PRO A 52 5.93 -5.08 -2.53
C PRO A 52 5.64 -4.08 -1.39
N LEU A 53 6.60 -3.21 -1.07
CA LEU A 53 6.45 -2.19 -0.04
C LEU A 53 5.38 -1.16 -0.40
N MET A 54 5.35 -0.72 -1.66
CA MET A 54 4.31 0.19 -2.16
C MET A 54 2.92 -0.46 -2.12
N ASN A 55 2.82 -1.74 -2.47
CA ASN A 55 1.53 -2.46 -2.43
C ASN A 55 1.01 -2.62 -0.99
N ILE A 56 1.89 -2.84 -0.01
CA ILE A 56 1.51 -2.86 1.41
C ILE A 56 1.00 -1.47 1.84
N ALA A 57 1.68 -0.40 1.41
CA ALA A 57 1.30 0.97 1.73
C ALA A 57 -0.10 1.31 1.20
N VAL A 58 -0.36 0.98 -0.07
CA VAL A 58 -1.69 1.16 -0.70
C VAL A 58 -2.74 0.28 -0.02
N GLY A 59 -2.42 -0.98 0.27
CA GLY A 59 -3.33 -1.90 0.94
C GLY A 59 -3.76 -1.40 2.32
N LEU A 60 -2.83 -0.88 3.12
CA LEU A 60 -3.12 -0.28 4.42
C LEU A 60 -4.06 0.92 4.29
N GLU A 61 -3.81 1.81 3.32
CA GLU A 61 -4.63 2.99 3.10
C GLU A 61 -6.07 2.61 2.71
N VAL A 62 -6.21 1.69 1.74
CA VAL A 62 -7.50 1.20 1.27
C VAL A 62 -8.29 0.52 2.40
N LEU A 63 -7.63 -0.33 3.20
CA LEU A 63 -8.26 -0.96 4.36
C LEU A 63 -8.75 0.07 5.38
N SER A 64 -7.97 1.11 5.64
CA SER A 64 -8.36 2.16 6.59
C SER A 64 -9.55 2.97 6.09
N ALA A 65 -9.56 3.35 4.80
CA ALA A 65 -10.65 4.11 4.19
C ALA A 65 -11.96 3.30 4.20
N PHE A 66 -11.92 2.03 3.77
CA PHE A 66 -13.11 1.17 3.83
C PHE A 66 -13.59 0.95 5.27
N GLY A 67 -12.68 0.78 6.22
CA GLY A 67 -13.02 0.65 7.64
C GLY A 67 -13.81 1.86 8.15
N VAL A 68 -13.35 3.07 7.86
CA VAL A 68 -14.02 4.32 8.28
C VAL A 68 -15.39 4.46 7.62
N ILE A 69 -15.50 4.16 6.32
CA ILE A 69 -16.78 4.21 5.60
C ILE A 69 -17.81 3.27 6.23
N VAL A 70 -17.44 2.00 6.44
CA VAL A 70 -18.36 0.99 7.00
C VAL A 70 -18.78 1.34 8.41
N LEU A 71 -17.85 1.79 9.27
CA LEU A 71 -18.16 2.21 10.64
C LEU A 71 -19.09 3.44 10.66
N THR A 72 -18.85 4.40 9.77
CA THR A 72 -19.69 5.60 9.65
C THR A 72 -21.10 5.24 9.17
N MET A 73 -21.22 4.34 8.19
CA MET A 73 -22.51 3.85 7.71
C MET A 73 -23.26 3.08 8.81
N ALA A 74 -22.57 2.23 9.56
CA ALA A 74 -23.17 1.48 10.67
C ALA A 74 -23.68 2.43 11.77
N SER A 75 -22.88 3.42 12.17
CA SER A 75 -23.28 4.44 13.13
C SER A 75 -24.48 5.26 12.65
N GLY A 76 -24.50 5.65 11.37
CA GLY A 76 -25.62 6.37 10.76
C GLY A 76 -26.90 5.53 10.70
N ALA A 77 -26.78 4.22 10.45
CA ALA A 77 -27.91 3.29 10.45
C ALA A 77 -28.51 3.15 11.87
N GLU A 78 -27.67 3.04 12.90
CA GLU A 78 -28.12 3.00 14.29
C GLU A 78 -28.82 4.29 14.71
N PHE A 79 -28.26 5.45 14.33
CA PHE A 79 -28.87 6.75 14.59
C PHE A 79 -30.26 6.88 13.93
N THR A 80 -30.39 6.44 12.68
CA THR A 80 -31.68 6.43 11.96
C THR A 80 -32.70 5.54 12.65
N LYS A 81 -32.31 4.31 13.03
CA LYS A 81 -33.15 3.39 13.79
C LYS A 81 -33.63 3.97 15.13
N LYS A 82 -32.76 4.70 15.84
CA LYS A 82 -33.10 5.35 17.10
C LYS A 82 -34.11 6.47 16.91
N LYS A 83 -33.97 7.27 15.85
CA LYS A 83 -34.91 8.35 15.49
C LYS A 83 -36.31 7.83 15.15
N GLU A 84 -36.40 6.69 14.46
CA GLU A 84 -37.70 6.06 14.12
C GLU A 84 -38.45 5.49 15.34
N ARG A 85 -37.75 5.24 16.46
CA ARG A 85 -38.34 4.68 17.69
C ARG A 85 -38.71 5.74 18.74
N SER A 86 -38.38 7.01 18.51
CA SER A 86 -38.70 8.13 19.39
C SER A 86 -39.90 8.90 18.87
#